data_AF-A0A955SG78-F1
#
_entry.id   AF-A0A955SG78-F1
#
_cell.length_a   1.000
_cell.length_b   1.000
_cell.length_c   1.000
_cell.angle_alpha   90.00
_cell.angle_beta   90.00
_cell.angle_gamma   90.00
#
_symmetry.space_group_name_H-M   'P 1'
#
loop_
_entity.id
_entity.type
_entity.pdbx_description
1 polymer ?
#
loop_
_entity_poly.entity_id
_entity_poly.type
_entity_poly.pdbx_seq_one_letter_code
_entity_poly.pdbx_strand_id
1 'polypeptide(L)'
;MRCSKPLGRDSQAGFMLIEVMVAATLLAVGVTAAMQAIYRSLDASQESQMYTRALFLAQRAMSEVENEVNFNDRYDVLGGWRDFDESPNYEWRALISENDDFWVRRVIVTVRWAKNVNDLHNEDTNY
;
A
#
# COMPACT_ATOMS: atom_id res chain seq x y z
N MET A 1 75.00 29.41 21.20
CA MET A 1 73.60 29.90 21.05
C MET A 1 73.14 29.63 19.62
N ARG A 2 72.30 28.62 19.40
CA ARG A 2 71.67 28.37 18.08
C ARG A 2 70.18 28.59 18.25
N CYS A 3 69.69 29.66 17.63
CA CYS A 3 68.27 29.97 17.56
C CYS A 3 67.63 29.02 16.53
N SER A 4 66.76 28.13 16.98
CA SER A 4 65.92 27.29 16.12
C SER A 4 64.70 28.10 15.69
N LYS A 5 64.57 28.34 14.38
CA LYS A 5 63.34 28.92 13.81
C LYS A 5 62.18 27.94 14.01
N PRO A 6 60.99 28.39 14.46
CA PRO A 6 59.81 27.55 14.47
C PRO A 6 59.35 27.32 13.02
N LEU A 7 59.19 26.07 12.64
CA LEU A 7 58.57 25.67 11.37
C LEU A 7 57.10 26.11 11.35
N GLY A 8 56.70 26.66 10.21
CA GLY A 8 55.40 27.31 9.99
C GLY A 8 54.19 26.47 10.39
N ARG A 9 53.24 27.16 11.01
CA ARG A 9 51.93 26.66 11.42
C ARG A 9 50.90 26.78 10.27
N ASP A 10 50.01 25.80 10.23
CA ASP A 10 48.60 25.89 9.81
C ASP A 10 48.21 25.92 8.31
N SER A 11 48.69 24.96 7.48
CA SER A 11 48.02 24.64 6.19
C SER A 11 47.15 23.38 6.22
N GLN A 12 47.29 22.51 7.23
CA GLN A 12 46.52 21.27 7.35
C GLN A 12 45.10 21.46 7.91
N ALA A 13 44.88 22.49 8.73
CA ALA A 13 43.58 22.73 9.36
C ALA A 13 42.48 23.13 8.36
N GLY A 14 42.84 23.85 7.29
CA GLY A 14 41.88 24.26 6.25
C GLY A 14 41.34 23.09 5.42
N PHE A 15 42.17 22.07 5.17
CA PHE A 15 41.75 20.87 4.44
C PHE A 15 40.82 19.97 5.28
N MET A 16 41.11 19.82 6.57
CA MET A 16 40.32 19.00 7.48
C MET A 16 38.89 19.55 7.69
N LEU A 17 38.72 20.88 7.65
CA LEU A 17 37.39 21.49 7.78
C LEU A 17 36.50 21.19 6.57
N ILE A 18 37.04 21.32 5.35
CA ILE A 18 36.30 20.96 4.12
C ILE A 18 35.98 19.46 4.11
N GLU A 19 36.91 18.61 4.54
CA GLU A 19 36.71 17.16 4.59
C GLU A 19 35.55 16.78 5.51
N VAL A 20 35.48 17.35 6.72
CA VAL A 20 34.37 17.09 7.64
C VAL A 20 33.05 17.65 7.10
N MET A 21 33.06 18.81 6.45
CA MET A 21 31.85 19.36 5.82
C MET A 21 31.36 18.47 4.67
N VAL A 22 32.27 17.98 3.82
CA VAL A 22 31.93 17.05 2.73
C VAL A 22 31.45 15.71 3.29
N ALA A 23 32.13 15.15 4.30
CA ALA A 23 31.72 13.91 4.94
C ALA A 23 30.33 14.04 5.59
N ALA A 24 30.08 15.14 6.30
CA ALA A 24 28.79 15.41 6.93
C ALA A 24 27.67 15.60 5.91
N THR A 25 27.94 16.28 4.79
CA THR A 25 26.94 16.45 3.71
C THR A 25 26.63 15.13 3.03
N LEU A 26 27.63 14.31 2.71
CA LEU A 26 27.41 12.97 2.16
C LEU A 26 26.64 12.07 3.13
N LEU A 27 26.96 12.14 4.43
CA LEU A 27 26.23 11.39 5.46
C LEU A 27 24.77 11.84 5.52
N ALA A 28 24.49 13.15 5.52
CA ALA A 28 23.13 13.67 5.53
C ALA A 28 22.31 13.18 4.32
N VAL A 29 22.91 13.19 3.12
CA VAL A 29 22.27 12.64 1.91
C VAL A 29 22.04 11.13 2.04
N GLY A 30 23.01 10.38 2.54
CA GLY A 30 22.87 8.94 2.76
C GLY A 30 21.76 8.58 3.75
N VAL A 31 21.69 9.29 4.87
CA VAL A 31 20.65 9.06 5.90
C VAL A 31 19.26 9.40 5.37
N THR A 32 19.10 10.51 4.63
CA THR A 32 17.80 10.87 4.05
C THR A 32 17.34 9.87 2.99
N ALA A 33 18.24 9.37 2.16
CA ALA A 33 17.94 8.30 1.20
C ALA A 33 17.54 6.99 1.91
N ALA A 34 18.28 6.58 2.93
CA ALA A 34 17.97 5.39 3.72
C ALA A 34 16.60 5.51 4.40
N MET A 35 16.29 6.67 4.97
CA MET A 35 15.02 6.92 5.63
C MET A 35 13.84 6.88 4.65
N GLN A 36 14.00 7.44 3.44
CA GLN A 36 13.00 7.30 2.37
C GLN A 36 12.78 5.85 1.96
N ALA A 37 13.85 5.05 1.85
CA ALA A 37 13.74 3.63 1.52
C ALA A 37 12.97 2.85 2.60
N ILE A 38 13.20 3.15 3.88
CA ILE A 38 12.47 2.56 5.01
C ILE A 38 10.98 2.92 4.92
N TYR A 39 10.64 4.19 4.70
CA TYR A 39 9.24 4.61 4.56
C TYR A 39 8.53 3.90 3.41
N ARG A 40 9.16 3.79 2.25
CA ARG A 40 8.60 3.07 1.09
C ARG A 40 8.41 1.58 1.37
N SER A 41 9.32 0.96 2.11
CA SER A 41 9.22 -0.45 2.50
C SER A 41 8.04 -0.68 3.45
N LEU A 42 7.82 0.22 4.42
CA LEU A 42 6.69 0.14 5.33
C LEU A 42 5.35 0.33 4.62
N ASP A 43 5.29 1.23 3.65
CA ASP A 43 4.08 1.48 2.86
C ASP A 43 3.73 0.27 1.98
N ALA A 44 4.71 -0.26 1.24
CA ALA A 44 4.54 -1.47 0.44
C ALA A 44 4.15 -2.69 1.29
N SER A 45 4.69 -2.81 2.51
CA SER A 45 4.31 -3.87 3.45
C SER A 45 2.86 -3.74 3.91
N GLN A 46 2.40 -2.53 4.21
CA GLN A 46 0.99 -2.28 4.56
C GLN A 46 0.05 -2.59 3.40
N GLU A 47 0.42 -2.16 2.19
CA GLU A 47 -0.36 -2.44 0.97
C GLU A 47 -0.47 -3.96 0.72
N SER A 48 0.63 -4.69 0.84
CA SER A 48 0.64 -6.16 0.70
C SER A 48 -0.25 -6.87 1.73
N GLN A 49 -0.29 -6.36 2.96
CA GLN A 49 -1.20 -6.88 4.00
C GLN A 49 -2.66 -6.60 3.65
N MET A 50 -2.98 -5.43 3.10
CA MET A 50 -4.33 -5.09 2.65
C MET A 50 -4.78 -6.01 1.51
N TYR A 51 -3.94 -6.24 0.49
CA TYR A 51 -4.24 -7.18 -0.59
C TYR A 51 -4.47 -8.61 -0.08
N THR A 52 -3.64 -9.07 0.84
CA THR A 52 -3.77 -10.42 1.42
C THR A 52 -5.10 -10.56 2.16
N ARG A 53 -5.49 -9.55 2.95
CA ARG A 53 -6.79 -9.53 3.63
C ARG A 53 -7.95 -9.47 2.64
N ALA A 54 -7.87 -8.59 1.64
CA ALA A 54 -8.88 -8.46 0.58
C ALA A 54 -9.07 -9.79 -0.17
N LEU A 55 -8.00 -10.53 -0.43
CA LEU A 55 -8.07 -11.85 -1.07
C LEU A 55 -8.83 -12.86 -0.20
N PHE A 56 -8.53 -12.95 1.09
CA PHE A 56 -9.25 -13.85 1.99
C PHE A 56 -10.72 -13.46 2.14
N LEU A 57 -11.02 -12.16 2.21
CA LEU A 57 -12.38 -11.65 2.23
C LEU A 57 -13.12 -11.94 0.93
N ALA A 58 -12.47 -11.82 -0.22
CA ALA A 58 -13.03 -12.17 -1.52
C ALA A 58 -13.36 -13.66 -1.62
N GLN A 59 -12.48 -14.53 -1.11
CA GLN A 59 -12.73 -15.97 -1.05
C GLN A 59 -13.93 -16.31 -0.16
N ARG A 60 -14.05 -15.65 1.00
CA ARG A 60 -15.21 -15.81 1.89
C ARG A 60 -16.49 -15.35 1.20
N ALA A 61 -16.49 -14.16 0.61
CA ALA A 61 -17.64 -13.62 -0.11
C ALA A 61 -18.04 -14.50 -1.31
N MET A 62 -17.07 -15.05 -2.03
CA MET A 62 -17.34 -16.01 -3.11
C MET A 62 -18.04 -17.26 -2.57
N SER A 63 -17.56 -17.82 -1.46
CA SER A 63 -18.19 -18.97 -0.80
C SER A 63 -19.60 -18.64 -0.30
N GLU A 64 -19.85 -17.42 0.17
CA GLU A 64 -21.19 -16.97 0.58
C GLU A 64 -22.13 -16.92 -0.63
N VAL A 65 -21.69 -16.31 -1.73
CA VAL A 65 -22.44 -16.27 -3.00
C VAL A 65 -22.75 -17.68 -3.51
N GLU A 66 -21.80 -18.61 -3.45
CA GLU A 66 -22.01 -20.00 -3.88
C GLU A 66 -23.08 -20.75 -3.06
N ASN A 67 -23.22 -20.41 -1.77
CA ASN A 67 -24.16 -21.07 -0.88
C ASN A 67 -25.55 -20.40 -0.85
N GLU A 68 -25.60 -19.08 -0.97
CA GLU A 68 -26.84 -18.31 -0.85
C GLU A 68 -27.56 -18.12 -2.18
N VAL A 69 -26.83 -18.02 -3.30
CA VAL A 69 -27.44 -17.73 -4.59
C VAL A 69 -27.99 -18.99 -5.21
N ASN A 70 -29.30 -18.99 -5.44
CA ASN A 70 -29.90 -19.97 -6.32
C ASN A 70 -29.59 -19.62 -7.77
N PHE A 71 -28.56 -20.25 -8.33
CA PHE A 71 -28.16 -20.07 -9.73
C PHE A 71 -29.20 -20.55 -10.76
N ASN A 72 -30.37 -21.05 -10.35
CA ASN A 72 -31.50 -21.27 -11.26
C ASN A 72 -32.39 -20.03 -11.40
N ASP A 73 -32.34 -19.10 -10.46
CA ASP A 73 -33.10 -17.86 -10.56
C ASP A 73 -32.36 -16.87 -11.46
N ARG A 74 -33.10 -16.22 -12.36
CA ARG A 74 -32.52 -15.38 -13.43
C ARG A 74 -32.20 -13.95 -12.95
N TYR A 75 -32.62 -13.59 -11.72
CA TYR A 75 -32.68 -12.20 -11.28
C TYR A 75 -31.89 -11.86 -10.01
N ASP A 76 -31.20 -12.80 -9.37
CA ASP A 76 -30.38 -12.48 -8.20
C ASP A 76 -29.00 -11.95 -8.60
N VAL A 77 -29.00 -10.70 -9.05
CA VAL A 77 -27.79 -9.87 -9.09
C VAL A 77 -27.65 -9.23 -7.73
N LEU A 78 -26.69 -9.69 -6.92
CA LEU A 78 -26.27 -9.03 -5.68
C LEU A 78 -25.49 -7.74 -6.02
N GLY A 79 -26.16 -6.81 -6.71
CA GLY A 79 -25.54 -5.67 -7.38
C GLY A 79 -25.12 -4.52 -6.47
N GLY A 80 -25.40 -4.61 -5.17
CA GLY A 80 -25.00 -3.63 -4.16
C GLY A 80 -23.60 -3.90 -3.59
N TRP A 81 -22.94 -2.83 -3.12
CA TRP A 81 -21.84 -3.00 -2.17
C TRP A 81 -22.41 -3.51 -0.84
N ARG A 82 -21.70 -4.44 -0.21
CA ARG A 82 -22.01 -4.99 1.09
C ARG A 82 -20.80 -4.91 2.00
N ASP A 83 -21.07 -4.61 3.25
CA ASP A 83 -20.04 -4.47 4.27
C ASP A 83 -19.64 -5.84 4.81
N PHE A 84 -18.41 -5.94 5.30
CA PHE A 84 -18.03 -7.06 6.17
C PHE A 84 -18.21 -6.66 7.63
N ASP A 85 -19.07 -7.36 8.37
CA ASP A 85 -19.32 -7.08 9.80
C ASP A 85 -18.02 -7.06 10.63
N GLU A 86 -17.07 -7.94 10.30
CA GLU A 86 -15.79 -8.07 10.99
C GLU A 86 -14.71 -7.07 10.48
N SER A 87 -14.96 -6.38 9.36
CA SER A 87 -13.99 -5.56 8.66
C SER A 87 -14.68 -4.34 8.03
N PRO A 88 -15.05 -3.32 8.83
CA PRO A 88 -15.87 -2.20 8.39
C PRO A 88 -15.16 -1.29 7.36
N ASN A 89 -13.86 -1.45 7.18
CA ASN A 89 -13.08 -0.73 6.17
C ASN A 89 -12.92 -1.51 4.86
N TYR A 90 -13.64 -2.62 4.70
CA TYR A 90 -13.72 -3.40 3.48
C TYR A 90 -15.18 -3.57 3.08
N GLU A 91 -15.42 -3.50 1.78
CA GLU A 91 -16.72 -3.74 1.18
C GLU A 91 -16.55 -4.65 -0.03
N TRP A 92 -17.60 -5.39 -0.36
CA TRP A 92 -17.59 -6.28 -1.50
C TRP A 92 -18.85 -6.18 -2.35
N ARG A 93 -18.72 -6.57 -3.61
CA ARG A 93 -19.81 -6.67 -4.58
C ARG A 93 -19.63 -7.93 -5.39
N ALA A 94 -20.72 -8.64 -5.68
CA ALA A 94 -20.71 -9.76 -6.60
C ALA A 94 -21.53 -9.45 -7.85
N LEU A 95 -20.91 -9.61 -9.01
CA LEU A 95 -21.55 -9.49 -10.30
C LEU A 95 -21.67 -10.89 -10.91
N ILE A 96 -22.90 -11.31 -11.15
CA ILE A 96 -23.21 -12.56 -11.81
C ILE A 96 -23.64 -12.24 -13.24
N SER A 97 -22.83 -12.64 -14.22
CA SER A 97 -23.14 -12.48 -15.64
C SER A 97 -23.69 -13.78 -16.20
N GLU A 98 -24.74 -13.65 -17.00
CA GLU A 98 -25.14 -14.72 -17.93
C GLU A 98 -23.96 -14.97 -18.89
N ASN A 99 -23.78 -16.24 -19.25
CA ASN A 99 -22.91 -16.67 -20.33
C ASN A 99 -23.83 -17.32 -21.39
N ASP A 100 -23.38 -17.41 -22.64
CA ASP A 100 -24.18 -18.02 -23.72
C ASP A 100 -24.51 -19.51 -23.48
N ASP A 101 -23.87 -20.12 -22.46
CA ASP A 101 -24.05 -21.51 -22.02
C ASP A 101 -24.96 -21.61 -20.80
N PHE A 102 -26.04 -22.40 -20.90
CA PHE A 102 -27.05 -22.55 -19.83
C PHE A 102 -26.53 -23.16 -18.52
N TRP A 103 -25.38 -23.83 -18.55
CA TRP A 103 -24.83 -24.57 -17.41
C TRP A 103 -23.65 -23.87 -16.71
N VAL A 104 -23.21 -22.70 -17.20
CA VAL A 104 -22.12 -21.93 -16.59
C VAL A 104 -22.55 -20.49 -16.35
N ARG A 105 -22.36 -20.02 -15.12
CA ARG A 105 -22.48 -18.60 -14.79
C ARG A 105 -21.12 -18.05 -14.39
N ARG A 106 -20.83 -16.82 -14.83
CA ARG A 106 -19.61 -16.12 -14.40
C ARG A 106 -19.94 -15.30 -13.17
N VAL A 107 -19.23 -15.54 -12.08
CA VAL A 107 -19.31 -14.74 -10.86
C VAL A 107 -18.01 -13.96 -10.72
N ILE A 108 -18.12 -12.64 -10.53
CA ILE A 108 -16.99 -11.75 -10.26
C ILE A 108 -17.23 -11.11 -8.90
N VAL A 109 -16.37 -11.43 -7.95
CA VAL A 109 -16.35 -10.79 -6.63
C VAL A 109 -15.29 -9.71 -6.62
N THR A 110 -15.70 -8.48 -6.32
CA THR A 110 -14.81 -7.34 -6.16
C THR A 110 -14.80 -6.94 -4.70
N VAL A 111 -13.60 -6.79 -4.12
CA VAL A 111 -13.41 -6.26 -2.76
C VAL A 111 -12.68 -4.94 -2.87
N ARG A 112 -13.22 -3.91 -2.19
CA ARG A 112 -12.59 -2.60 -2.05
C ARG A 112 -12.29 -2.31 -0.59
N TRP A 113 -11.30 -1.48 -0.34
CA TRP A 113 -10.95 -1.04 1.01
C TRP A 113 -10.56 0.43 1.01
N ALA A 114 -10.72 1.07 2.17
CA ALA A 114 -10.22 2.41 2.38
C ALA A 114 -9.58 2.54 3.76
N LYS A 115 -8.81 3.62 3.92
CA LYS A 115 -8.15 3.94 5.19
C LYS A 115 -9.16 4.34 6.27
N ASN A 116 -10.22 5.06 5.87
CA ASN A 116 -11.35 5.39 6.72
C ASN A 116 -12.65 4.90 6.07
N VAL A 117 -13.61 4.47 6.89
CA VAL A 117 -14.91 4.00 6.42
C VAL A 117 -15.65 5.07 5.62
N ASN A 118 -15.52 6.34 6.02
CA ASN A 118 -16.12 7.48 5.32
C ASN A 118 -15.61 7.65 3.88
N ASP A 119 -14.41 7.15 3.58
CA ASP A 119 -13.80 7.28 2.25
C ASP A 119 -14.40 6.25 1.27
N LEU A 120 -14.96 5.12 1.76
CA LEU A 120 -15.60 4.09 0.93
C LEU A 120 -16.88 4.57 0.25
N HIS A 121 -17.63 5.44 0.94
CA HIS A 121 -18.96 5.89 0.50
C HIS A 121 -18.91 7.17 -0.37
N ASN A 122 -17.75 7.81 -0.51
CA ASN A 122 -17.62 9.08 -1.23
C ASN A 122 -17.29 8.90 -2.73
N GLU A 123 -16.82 7.72 -3.14
CA GLU A 123 -16.42 7.44 -4.53
C GLU A 123 -17.60 7.24 -5.50
N ASP A 124 -18.83 7.09 -5.01
CA ASP A 124 -20.03 6.94 -5.85
C ASP A 124 -20.57 8.30 -6.37
N THR A 125 -19.92 9.43 -6.04
CA THR A 125 -20.39 10.80 -6.36
C THR A 125 -19.61 11.53 -7.46
N ASN A 126 -18.64 10.89 -8.11
CA ASN A 126 -17.83 11.51 -9.17
C ASN A 126 -17.83 10.65 -10.44
N TYR A 127 -18.97 10.57 -11.12
CA TYR A 127 -19.07 10.27 -12.55
C TYR A 127 -20.22 11.07 -13.17
#